data_AF-A0A7S4N4J2-F1
#
_entry.id   AF-A0A7S4N4J2-F1
#
_cell.length_a   1.000
_cell.length_b   1.000
_cell.length_c   1.000
_cell.angle_alpha   90.00
_cell.angle_beta   90.00
_cell.angle_gamma   90.00
#
_symmetry.space_group_name_H-M   'P 1'
#
loop_
_entity.id
_entity.type
_entity.pdbx_description
1 polymer ?
#
loop_
_entity_poly.entity_id
_entity_poly.type
_entity_poly.pdbx_seq_one_letter_code
_entity_poly.pdbx_strand_id
1 'polypeptide(L)'
;FSSLDALSTTPAASRRAHPPQLADRCMEFLAAHPDARVDFHYGPTCGGGRGDRWVFAHWYETGTWSGESCGIDPEGTPLAVEGQTRFEVSDDLKIIRMVVTRTFSDWEKKL
;
A
#
# COMPACT_ATOMS: atom_id res chain seq x y z
N PHE A 1 -31.58 -0.95 -21.65
CA PHE A 1 -31.93 -0.66 -20.25
C PHE A 1 -31.36 -1.80 -19.42
N SER A 2 -30.43 -1.69 -18.49
CA SER A 2 -29.51 -0.69 -17.92
C SER A 2 -28.67 -1.54 -16.93
N SER A 3 -27.42 -1.32 -16.54
CA SER A 3 -26.47 -0.23 -16.68
C SER A 3 -25.09 -0.87 -16.51
N LEU A 4 -24.19 -0.71 -17.49
CA LEU A 4 -22.75 -0.87 -17.28
C LEU A 4 -22.30 0.47 -16.71
N ASP A 5 -22.29 0.58 -15.39
CA ASP A 5 -21.83 1.80 -14.73
C ASP A 5 -20.31 1.92 -14.89
N ALA A 6 -19.98 2.74 -15.88
CA ALA A 6 -18.83 3.62 -16.00
C ALA A 6 -17.65 3.32 -15.06
N LEU A 7 -16.64 2.66 -15.62
CA LEU A 7 -15.25 2.87 -15.22
C LEU A 7 -14.99 4.38 -15.23
N SER A 8 -14.81 4.95 -14.04
CA SER A 8 -14.41 6.35 -13.85
C SER A 8 -13.09 6.58 -14.58
N THR A 9 -13.17 7.27 -15.73
CA THR A 9 -12.06 7.72 -16.57
C THR A 9 -11.45 8.99 -16.01
N THR A 10 -11.03 8.98 -14.74
CA THR A 10 -10.03 9.92 -14.27
C THR A 10 -8.67 9.41 -14.76
N PRO A 11 -7.85 10.20 -15.48
CA PRO A 11 -6.51 9.75 -15.85
C PRO A 11 -5.78 9.43 -14.55
N ALA A 12 -5.51 8.14 -14.34
CA ALA A 12 -4.91 7.65 -13.11
C ALA A 12 -3.66 8.46 -12.83
N ALA A 13 -3.68 9.30 -11.79
CA ALA A 13 -2.50 9.94 -11.25
C ALA A 13 -1.39 8.88 -11.24
N SER A 14 -0.23 9.20 -11.83
CA SER A 14 0.84 8.22 -12.06
C SER A 14 0.99 7.31 -10.85
N ARG A 15 0.53 6.06 -10.95
CA ARG A 15 0.58 5.05 -9.87
C ARG A 15 2.02 4.63 -9.55
N ARG A 16 3.00 5.20 -10.27
CA ARG A 16 4.43 5.02 -10.03
C ARG A 16 4.92 6.16 -9.15
N ALA A 17 5.53 5.79 -8.03
CA ALA A 17 6.28 6.70 -7.16
C ALA A 17 7.78 6.48 -7.38
N HIS A 18 8.55 7.57 -7.32
CA HIS A 18 10.00 7.51 -7.15
C HIS A 18 10.35 7.27 -5.67
N PRO A 19 11.57 6.78 -5.34
CA PRO A 19 11.93 6.43 -3.97
C PRO A 19 11.70 7.53 -2.91
N PRO A 20 12.01 8.82 -3.16
CA PRO A 20 11.72 9.87 -2.19
C PRO A 20 10.22 10.04 -1.94
N GLN A 21 9.41 10.03 -3.00
CA GLN A 21 7.95 10.14 -2.89
C GLN A 21 7.34 8.95 -2.13
N LEU A 22 7.92 7.76 -2.28
CA LEU A 22 7.49 6.60 -1.50
C LEU A 22 7.82 6.79 -0.02
N ALA A 23 9.03 7.26 0.30
CA ALA A 23 9.43 7.53 1.68
C ALA A 23 8.54 8.60 2.32
N ASP A 24 8.27 9.71 1.62
CA ASP A 24 7.38 10.77 2.10
C ASP A 24 5.98 10.24 2.41
N ARG A 25 5.42 9.40 1.52
CA ARG A 25 4.12 8.75 1.73
C ARG A 25 4.12 7.81 2.93
N CYS A 26 5.21 7.06 3.15
CA CYS A 26 5.34 6.20 4.32
C CYS A 26 5.42 7.02 5.61
N MET A 27 6.18 8.13 5.61
CA MET A 27 6.29 9.01 6.77
C MET A 27 4.95 9.66 7.11
N GLU A 28 4.22 10.11 6.10
CA GLU A 28 2.88 10.67 6.24
C GLU A 28 1.91 9.66 6.84
N PHE A 29 1.92 8.42 6.34
CA PHE A 29 1.10 7.34 6.87
C PHE A 29 1.42 7.05 8.35
N LEU A 30 2.70 7.04 8.73
CA LEU A 30 3.13 6.80 10.11
C LEU A 30 2.77 7.96 11.04
N ALA A 31 2.78 9.20 10.55
CA ALA A 31 2.31 10.35 11.31
C ALA A 31 0.81 10.23 11.60
N ALA A 32 0.02 9.83 10.59
CA ALA A 32 -1.43 9.65 10.70
C ALA A 32 -1.83 8.45 11.59
N HIS A 33 -1.06 7.37 11.56
CA HIS A 33 -1.36 6.10 12.23
C HIS A 33 -0.16 5.60 13.06
N PRO A 34 0.16 6.26 14.19
CA PRO A 34 1.35 5.93 14.99
C PRO A 34 1.27 4.55 15.65
N ASP A 35 0.08 3.97 15.77
CA ASP A 35 -0.17 2.62 16.29
C ASP A 35 -0.25 1.55 15.18
N ALA A 36 -0.04 1.93 13.91
CA ALA A 36 -0.23 1.03 12.78
C ALA A 36 0.68 -0.20 12.84
N ARG A 37 0.10 -1.34 12.45
CA ARG A 37 0.78 -2.62 12.35
C ARG A 37 0.49 -3.26 11.01
N VAL A 38 1.53 -3.89 10.46
CA VAL A 38 1.44 -4.71 9.26
C VAL A 38 1.63 -6.15 9.68
N ASP A 39 0.66 -6.99 9.34
CA ASP A 39 0.70 -8.42 9.55
C ASP A 39 0.54 -9.15 8.22
N PHE A 40 1.04 -10.38 8.14
CA PHE A 40 0.90 -11.20 6.94
C PHE A 40 -0.19 -12.25 7.11
N HIS A 41 -1.03 -12.42 6.09
CA HIS A 41 -1.97 -13.55 6.06
C HIS A 41 -1.22 -14.89 6.00
N TYR A 42 -0.07 -14.91 5.36
CA TYR A 42 0.85 -16.02 5.27
C TYR A 42 2.27 -15.53 5.02
N GLY A 43 3.26 -16.34 5.40
CA GLY A 43 4.67 -16.02 5.17
C GLY A 43 4.94 -15.66 3.70
N PRO A 44 5.78 -14.66 3.41
CA PRO A 44 6.14 -14.32 2.04
C PRO A 44 6.71 -15.52 1.28
N THR A 45 6.40 -15.61 -0.01
CA THR A 45 6.82 -16.72 -0.86
C THR A 45 7.57 -16.23 -2.09
N CYS A 46 8.57 -16.97 -2.54
CA CYS A 46 9.15 -16.75 -3.86
C CYS A 46 8.23 -17.42 -4.89
N GLY A 47 7.74 -16.66 -5.87
CA GLY A 47 7.06 -17.26 -7.01
C GLY A 47 8.07 -18.04 -7.84
N GLY A 48 7.66 -19.13 -8.50
CA GLY A 48 8.28 -19.52 -9.76
C GLY A 48 9.66 -20.20 -9.77
N GLY A 49 9.97 -21.15 -8.88
CA GLY A 49 11.09 -22.09 -9.10
C GLY A 49 12.49 -21.45 -9.28
N ARG A 50 13.45 -22.17 -9.87
CA ARG A 50 14.82 -21.66 -10.06
C ARG A 50 14.83 -20.51 -11.08
N GLY A 51 15.24 -19.32 -10.65
CA GLY A 51 15.51 -18.16 -11.50
C GLY A 51 14.49 -17.02 -11.41
N ASP A 52 13.37 -17.22 -10.73
CA ASP A 52 12.44 -16.14 -10.43
C ASP A 52 12.97 -15.30 -9.26
N ARG A 53 12.98 -13.98 -9.47
CA ARG A 53 13.47 -12.96 -8.54
C ARG A 53 12.32 -12.26 -7.81
N TRP A 54 11.09 -12.75 -7.96
CA TRP A 54 9.91 -12.15 -7.35
C TRP A 54 9.53 -12.80 -6.03
N VAL A 55 9.43 -11.97 -4.99
CA VAL A 55 8.88 -12.31 -3.67
C VAL A 55 7.47 -11.72 -3.57
N PHE A 56 6.52 -12.53 -3.13
CA PHE A 56 5.11 -12.20 -2.98
C PHE A 56 4.74 -12.20 -1.51
N ALA A 57 4.14 -11.11 -1.05
CA ALA A 57 3.68 -10.95 0.32
C ALA A 57 2.22 -10.49 0.35
N HIS A 58 1.40 -11.18 1.13
CA HIS A 58 -0.01 -10.86 1.33
C HIS A 58 -0.17 -10.38 2.76
N TRP A 59 -0.66 -9.16 2.91
CA TRP A 59 -0.62 -8.44 4.16
C TRP A 59 -1.94 -7.75 4.45
N TYR A 60 -2.15 -7.47 5.73
CA TYR A 60 -3.20 -6.60 6.22
C TYR A 60 -2.60 -5.59 7.21
N GLU A 61 -3.13 -4.39 7.18
CA GLU A 61 -2.74 -3.25 7.99
C GLU A 61 -3.88 -2.89 8.93
N THR A 62 -3.55 -2.76 10.22
CA THR A 62 -4.48 -2.32 11.27
C THR A 62 -3.89 -1.13 12.01
N GLY A 63 -4.73 -0.33 12.63
CA GLY A 63 -4.32 0.87 13.38
C GLY A 63 -5.48 1.84 13.55
N THR A 64 -5.17 3.06 13.96
CA THR A 64 -6.14 4.13 14.18
C THR A 64 -5.67 5.40 13.51
N TRP A 65 -6.54 6.11 12.79
CA TRP A 65 -6.22 7.45 12.31
C TRP A 65 -6.31 8.45 13.47
N SER A 66 -5.21 8.60 14.20
CA SER A 66 -5.12 9.43 15.42
C SER A 66 -4.14 10.61 15.29
N GLY A 67 -3.37 10.67 14.21
CA GLY A 67 -2.47 11.79 13.93
C GLY A 67 -2.96 12.67 12.79
N GLU A 68 -2.58 13.94 12.83
CA GLU A 68 -2.77 14.87 11.72
C GLU A 68 -2.04 14.37 10.48
N SER A 69 -2.66 14.58 9.32
CA SER A 69 -2.06 14.21 8.03
C SER A 69 -2.43 15.22 6.96
N CYS A 70 -1.44 15.80 6.28
CA CYS A 70 -1.64 16.79 5.22
C CYS A 70 -2.56 17.96 5.62
N GLY A 71 -2.55 18.37 6.89
CA GLY A 71 -3.45 19.40 7.43
C GLY A 71 -4.89 18.93 7.66
N ILE A 72 -5.15 17.62 7.63
CA ILE A 72 -6.44 17.00 7.93
C ILE A 72 -6.40 16.46 9.37
N ASP A 73 -7.33 16.92 10.19
CA ASP A 73 -7.49 16.46 11.57
C ASP A 73 -7.90 14.99 11.63
N PRO A 74 -7.36 14.21 12.59
CA PRO A 74 -7.72 12.81 12.76
C PRO A 74 -9.15 12.62 13.24
N GLU A 75 -9.81 11.58 12.75
CA GLU A 75 -11.19 11.22 13.13
C GLU A 75 -11.27 10.04 14.10
N GLY A 76 -10.14 9.42 14.45
CA GLY A 76 -10.11 8.24 15.30
C GLY A 76 -10.70 6.99 14.64
N THR A 77 -10.86 7.00 13.31
CA THR A 77 -11.41 5.87 12.58
C THR A 77 -10.39 4.73 12.48
N PRO A 78 -10.84 3.46 12.55
CA PRO A 78 -9.94 2.32 12.43
C PRO A 78 -9.39 2.21 11.00
N LEU A 79 -8.11 1.91 10.91
CA LEU A 79 -7.46 1.49 9.67
C LEU A 79 -7.75 0.00 9.44
N ALA A 80 -8.25 -0.32 8.26
CA ALA A 80 -8.41 -1.69 7.78
C ALA A 80 -8.07 -1.73 6.29
N VAL A 81 -6.81 -2.01 6.00
CA VAL A 81 -6.30 -2.10 4.62
C VAL A 81 -5.74 -3.48 4.39
N GLU A 82 -6.01 -4.05 3.23
CA GLU A 82 -5.45 -5.33 2.82
C GLU A 82 -4.78 -5.19 1.47
N GLY A 83 -3.73 -5.96 1.25
CA GLY A 83 -2.99 -5.87 0.02
C GLY A 83 -2.04 -7.00 -0.25
N GLN A 84 -1.42 -6.87 -1.41
CA GLN A 84 -0.41 -7.76 -1.94
C GLN A 84 0.73 -6.89 -2.44
N THR A 85 1.95 -7.23 -2.01
CA THR A 85 3.16 -6.60 -2.52
C THR A 85 4.01 -7.64 -3.23
N ARG A 86 4.52 -7.25 -4.39
CA ARG A 86 5.50 -8.02 -5.16
C ARG A 86 6.81 -7.25 -5.18
N PHE A 87 7.88 -7.91 -4.76
CA PHE A 87 9.23 -7.37 -4.74
C PHE A 87 10.09 -8.10 -5.74
N GLU A 88 10.68 -7.39 -6.69
CA GLU A 88 11.77 -7.92 -7.50
C GLU A 88 13.06 -7.71 -6.72
N VAL A 89 13.82 -8.78 -6.51
CA VAL A 89 15.09 -8.73 -5.79
C VAL A 89 16.28 -8.97 -6.70
N SER A 90 17.37 -8.26 -6.47
CA SER A 90 18.66 -8.49 -7.11
C SER A 90 19.39 -9.70 -6.53
N ASP A 91 20.50 -10.10 -7.16
CA ASP A 91 21.33 -11.22 -6.70
C ASP A 91 21.98 -10.98 -5.32
N ASP A 92 22.15 -9.72 -4.92
CA ASP A 92 22.62 -9.31 -3.58
C ASP A 92 21.46 -9.07 -2.58
N LEU A 93 20.26 -9.60 -2.90
CA LEU A 93 19.07 -9.59 -2.06
C LEU A 93 18.54 -8.18 -1.73
N LYS A 94 18.72 -7.22 -2.64
CA LYS A 94 18.14 -5.88 -2.52
C LYS A 94 16.84 -5.79 -3.33
N ILE A 95 15.86 -5.05 -2.81
CA ILE A 95 14.64 -4.75 -3.55
C ILE A 95 14.98 -3.74 -4.64
N ILE A 96 14.79 -4.12 -5.90
CA ILE A 96 15.01 -3.24 -7.07
C ILE A 96 13.70 -2.75 -7.68
N ARG A 97 12.59 -3.44 -7.41
CA ARG A 97 11.26 -3.04 -7.82
C ARG A 97 10.21 -3.48 -6.82
N MET A 98 9.23 -2.63 -6.57
CA MET A 98 8.09 -2.91 -5.72
C MET A 98 6.80 -2.60 -6.47
N VAL A 99 5.85 -3.53 -6.39
CA VAL A 99 4.50 -3.35 -6.95
C VAL A 99 3.49 -3.69 -5.86
N VAL A 100 2.70 -2.72 -5.46
CA VAL A 100 1.69 -2.84 -4.41
C VAL A 100 0.29 -2.80 -5.04
N THR A 101 -0.55 -3.75 -4.68
CA THR A 101 -1.99 -3.74 -4.94
C THR A 101 -2.68 -3.80 -3.58
N ARG A 102 -3.51 -2.82 -3.23
CA ARG A 102 -4.16 -2.73 -1.93
C ARG A 102 -5.54 -2.12 -2.01
N THR A 103 -6.33 -2.32 -0.96
CA THR A 103 -7.51 -1.50 -0.68
C THR A 103 -7.10 -0.12 -0.17
N PHE A 104 -8.05 0.80 -0.09
CA PHE A 104 -7.84 2.14 0.45
C PHE A 104 -8.66 2.32 1.72
N SER A 105 -8.06 2.89 2.75
CA SER A 105 -8.77 3.26 3.96
C SER A 105 -9.66 4.50 3.75
N ASP A 106 -10.51 4.81 4.71
CA ASP A 106 -11.33 6.01 4.67
C ASP A 106 -10.51 7.30 4.82
N TRP A 107 -9.36 7.23 5.52
CA TRP A 107 -8.39 8.33 5.56
C TRP A 107 -7.84 8.65 4.16
N GLU A 108 -7.43 7.64 3.39
CA GLU A 108 -6.86 7.85 2.05
C GLU A 108 -7.87 8.40 1.05
N LYS A 109 -9.16 8.13 1.23
CA LYS A 109 -10.22 8.69 0.38
C LYS A 109 -10.39 10.20 0.57
N LYS A 110 -9.79 10.79 1.60
CA LYS A 110 -9.84 12.22 1.92
C LYS A 110 -8.60 13.00 1.45
N LEU A 111 -7.56 12.30 0.99
CA LEU A 111 -6.36 12.86 0.36
C LEU A 111 -6.59 13.10 -1.14
#